data_AF-A0A7S1MUY4-F1
#
_entry.id   AF-A0A7S1MUY4-F1
#
_cell.length_a   1.000
_cell.length_b   1.000
_cell.length_c   1.000
_cell.angle_alpha   90.00
_cell.angle_beta   90.00
_cell.angle_gamma   90.00
#
_symmetry.space_group_name_H-M   'P 1'
#
loop_
_entity.id
_entity.type
_entity.pdbx_description
1 polymer ?
#
loop_
_entity_poly.entity_id
_entity_poly.type
_entity_poly.pdbx_seq_one_letter_code
_entity_poly.pdbx_strand_id
1 'polypeptide(L)'
;VSNEAMGGEGLFVTSRLDGCTSGVVVFGRSASATSDLNKVIREQGQAKRYRLLCQGKVETGLVRHRFRKLRGRGPGASNKPTLLRAYGERSDFSVATDPRSPWQHAELEVLSCKKAFTARGCDTTLHECEVRLVTGRTHQIRLQFAALGAPLVGDSRYQPVSGMLDEGPHTPWKTGEGWFGEDP
;
A
#
# COMPACT_ATOMS: atom_id res chain seq x y z
N VAL A 1 -15.10 -9.43 19.53
CA VAL A 1 -16.56 -9.37 19.64
C VAL A 1 -17.07 -10.72 19.17
N SER A 2 -17.64 -11.48 20.09
CA SER A 2 -18.01 -12.89 19.98
C SER A 2 -19.27 -13.07 19.12
N ASN A 3 -19.28 -14.07 18.25
CA ASN A 3 -20.33 -14.36 17.27
C ASN A 3 -21.66 -14.89 17.86
N GLU A 4 -21.88 -14.81 19.16
CA GLU A 4 -22.98 -15.56 19.83
C GLU A 4 -24.27 -14.75 20.08
N ALA A 5 -24.30 -13.44 19.83
CA ALA A 5 -25.43 -12.60 20.24
C ALA A 5 -26.56 -12.42 19.20
N MET A 6 -26.47 -13.00 18.01
CA MET A 6 -27.50 -12.87 16.97
C MET A 6 -27.65 -14.24 16.31
N GLY A 7 -28.80 -14.91 16.45
CA GLY A 7 -29.09 -16.27 15.99
C GLY A 7 -29.05 -16.52 14.47
N GLY A 8 -28.03 -16.01 13.77
CA GLY A 8 -27.71 -16.31 12.39
C GLY A 8 -26.41 -17.09 12.30
N GLU A 9 -26.32 -18.00 11.33
CA GLU A 9 -25.10 -18.75 11.01
C GLU A 9 -23.86 -17.83 11.05
N GLY A 10 -22.84 -18.23 11.82
CA GLY A 10 -21.66 -17.39 12.05
C GLY A 10 -21.00 -17.00 10.73
N LEU A 11 -20.90 -15.69 10.46
CA LEU A 11 -20.15 -15.18 9.30
C LEU A 11 -18.65 -15.19 9.59
N PHE A 12 -17.88 -15.63 8.61
CA PHE A 12 -16.42 -15.77 8.68
C PHE A 12 -15.74 -14.71 7.80
N VAL A 13 -14.83 -13.95 8.40
CA VAL A 13 -14.12 -12.86 7.71
C VAL A 13 -13.07 -13.45 6.75
N THR A 14 -13.18 -13.10 5.47
CA THR A 14 -12.21 -13.53 4.44
C THR A 14 -11.14 -12.47 4.17
N SER A 15 -11.52 -11.19 4.28
CA SER A 15 -10.60 -10.06 4.14
C SER A 15 -11.15 -8.82 4.84
N ARG A 16 -10.32 -7.79 4.97
CA ARG A 16 -10.65 -6.55 5.69
C ARG A 16 -10.39 -5.34 4.81
N LEU A 17 -11.12 -4.27 5.08
CA LEU A 17 -10.86 -2.92 4.58
C LEU A 17 -10.34 -2.05 5.73
N ASP A 18 -9.54 -1.05 5.40
CA ASP A 18 -9.10 -0.05 6.37
C ASP A 18 -10.30 0.81 6.81
N GLY A 19 -10.28 1.32 8.05
CA GLY A 19 -11.43 2.05 8.60
C GLY A 19 -11.82 3.32 7.84
N CYS A 20 -10.89 3.94 7.11
CA CYS A 20 -11.14 5.10 6.24
C CYS A 20 -11.43 4.72 4.78
N THR A 21 -11.65 3.42 4.49
CA THR A 21 -11.84 2.91 3.13
C THR A 21 -13.24 2.29 2.99
N SER A 22 -14.06 2.86 2.12
CA SER A 22 -15.32 2.25 1.69
C SER A 22 -15.06 1.13 0.67
N GLY A 23 -15.96 0.15 0.57
CA GLY A 23 -15.93 -0.81 -0.53
C GLY A 23 -16.58 -2.15 -0.20
N VAL A 24 -16.18 -3.16 -0.98
CA VAL A 24 -16.73 -4.52 -0.90
C VAL A 24 -15.92 -5.35 0.10
N VAL A 25 -16.64 -6.05 0.99
CA VAL A 25 -16.09 -7.07 1.89
C VAL A 25 -16.83 -8.37 1.63
N VAL A 26 -16.09 -9.47 1.50
CA VAL A 26 -16.65 -10.81 1.32
C VAL A 26 -16.61 -11.55 2.66
N PHE A 27 -17.72 -12.16 3.04
CA PHE A 27 -17.83 -13.01 4.21
C PHE A 27 -18.18 -14.43 3.77
N GLY A 28 -17.55 -15.43 4.37
CA GLY A 28 -17.94 -16.82 4.20
C GLY A 28 -19.10 -17.15 5.14
N ARG A 29 -20.07 -17.93 4.65
CA ARG A 29 -21.16 -18.46 5.47
C ARG A 29 -20.77 -19.71 6.28
N SER A 30 -19.59 -20.27 6.00
CA SER A 30 -19.02 -21.39 6.72
C SER A 30 -17.49 -21.31 6.73
N ALA A 31 -16.86 -21.96 7.70
CA ALA A 31 -15.41 -22.04 7.78
C ALA A 31 -14.78 -22.71 6.55
N SER A 32 -15.44 -23.75 6.00
CA SER A 32 -14.98 -24.43 4.77
C SER A 32 -14.96 -23.47 3.58
N ALA A 33 -16.06 -22.75 3.34
CA ALA A 33 -16.15 -21.82 2.21
C ALA A 33 -15.10 -20.69 2.32
N THR A 34 -14.83 -20.19 3.54
CA THR A 34 -13.75 -19.21 3.77
C THR A 34 -12.37 -19.81 3.49
N SER A 35 -12.13 -21.06 3.90
CA SER A 35 -10.86 -21.75 3.65
C SER A 35 -10.63 -21.92 2.14
N ASP A 36 -11.65 -22.38 1.41
CA ASP A 36 -11.59 -22.60 -0.03
C ASP A 36 -11.35 -21.30 -0.79
N LEU A 37 -12.08 -20.22 -0.43
CA LEU A 37 -11.85 -18.90 -1.02
C LEU A 37 -10.43 -18.39 -0.75
N ASN A 38 -9.93 -18.54 0.48
CA ASN A 38 -8.57 -18.13 0.82
C ASN A 38 -7.53 -18.94 0.06
N LYS A 39 -7.79 -20.22 -0.21
CA LYS A 39 -6.93 -21.07 -1.03
C LYS A 39 -6.89 -20.55 -2.48
N VAL A 40 -8.05 -20.30 -3.08
CA VAL A 40 -8.14 -19.74 -4.44
C VAL A 40 -7.42 -18.39 -4.54
N ILE A 41 -7.60 -17.49 -3.58
CA ILE A 41 -6.90 -16.19 -3.55
C ILE A 41 -5.39 -16.35 -3.47
N ARG A 42 -4.89 -17.37 -2.74
CA ARG A 42 -3.45 -17.66 -2.65
C ARG A 42 -2.90 -18.23 -3.96
N GLU A 43 -3.66 -19.09 -4.61
CA GLU A 43 -3.23 -19.80 -5.82
C GLU A 43 -3.35 -18.93 -7.09
N GLN A 44 -4.43 -18.17 -7.21
CA GLN A 44 -4.74 -17.36 -8.40
C GLN A 44 -4.39 -15.88 -8.23
N GLY A 45 -3.94 -15.47 -7.04
CA GLY A 45 -3.70 -14.07 -6.69
C GLY A 45 -4.97 -13.32 -6.35
N GLN A 46 -4.83 -12.13 -5.75
CA GLN A 46 -5.99 -11.31 -5.45
C GLN A 46 -6.37 -10.43 -6.65
N ALA A 47 -7.68 -10.33 -6.92
CA ALA A 47 -8.23 -9.47 -7.96
C ALA A 47 -9.03 -8.31 -7.35
N LYS A 48 -8.40 -7.49 -6.50
CA LYS A 48 -9.07 -6.34 -5.88
C LYS A 48 -8.74 -5.05 -6.62
N ARG A 49 -9.77 -4.28 -6.99
CA ARG A 49 -9.63 -2.95 -7.60
C ARG A 49 -10.21 -1.88 -6.70
N TYR A 50 -9.56 -0.73 -6.68
CA TYR A 50 -9.93 0.41 -5.86
C TYR A 50 -9.90 1.68 -6.71
N ARG A 51 -10.85 2.58 -6.44
CA ARG A 51 -10.81 3.97 -6.88
C ARG A 51 -10.37 4.84 -5.73
N LEU A 52 -9.52 5.83 -6.00
CA LEU A 52 -8.98 6.72 -5.00
C LEU A 52 -8.77 8.12 -5.57
N LEU A 53 -8.65 9.10 -4.68
CA LEU A 53 -8.26 10.46 -4.99
C LEU A 53 -6.92 10.75 -4.31
N CYS A 54 -5.92 11.21 -5.05
CA CYS A 54 -4.57 11.49 -4.55
C CYS A 54 -4.08 12.91 -4.88
N GLN A 55 -3.16 13.41 -4.06
CA GLN A 55 -2.54 14.73 -4.20
C GLN A 55 -1.29 14.63 -5.07
N GLY A 56 -1.46 14.61 -6.38
CA GLY A 56 -0.35 14.51 -7.34
C GLY A 56 -0.58 13.47 -8.42
N LYS A 57 0.16 13.61 -9.53
CA LYS A 57 0.11 12.67 -10.65
C LYS A 57 1.01 11.48 -10.34
N VAL A 58 0.49 10.27 -10.57
CA VAL A 58 1.25 9.03 -10.48
C VAL A 58 1.30 8.39 -11.86
N GLU A 59 2.43 7.80 -12.22
CA GLU A 59 2.55 7.05 -13.47
C GLU A 59 1.75 5.75 -13.42
N THR A 60 1.14 5.39 -14.55
CA THR A 60 0.46 4.10 -14.71
C THR A 60 1.48 2.97 -14.82
N GLY A 61 1.13 1.81 -14.29
CA GLY A 61 1.99 0.63 -14.31
C GLY A 61 2.19 0.01 -12.93
N LEU A 62 3.15 -0.90 -12.85
CA LEU A 62 3.39 -1.69 -11.66
C LEU A 62 4.28 -0.93 -10.66
N VAL A 63 3.76 -0.76 -9.44
CA VAL A 63 4.48 -0.17 -8.31
C VAL A 63 4.91 -1.28 -7.36
N ARG A 64 6.23 -1.44 -7.22
CA ARG A 64 6.84 -2.44 -6.34
C ARG A 64 7.54 -1.76 -5.19
N HIS A 65 7.13 -2.10 -3.97
CA HIS A 65 7.77 -1.65 -2.75
C HIS A 65 7.99 -2.81 -1.77
N ARG A 66 8.78 -2.53 -0.74
CA ARG A 66 9.18 -3.45 0.32
C ARG A 66 8.75 -2.88 1.66
N PHE A 67 7.98 -3.64 2.43
CA PHE A 67 7.26 -3.14 3.60
C PHE A 67 7.76 -3.81 4.88
N ARG A 68 8.11 -3.00 5.89
CA ARG A 68 8.38 -3.47 7.25
C ARG A 68 7.45 -2.77 8.22
N LYS A 69 6.72 -3.55 9.02
CA LYS A 69 5.98 -3.02 10.17
C LYS A 69 6.96 -2.69 11.29
N LEU A 70 6.93 -1.47 11.78
CA LEU A 70 7.69 -1.07 12.96
C LEU A 70 6.97 -1.62 14.20
N ARG A 71 7.69 -2.37 15.04
CA ARG A 71 7.18 -2.75 16.36
C ARG A 71 7.28 -1.51 17.26
N GLY A 72 6.20 -1.22 17.99
CA GLY A 72 5.91 0.09 18.56
C GLY A 72 6.98 0.73 19.45
N ARG A 73 6.75 2.02 19.70
CA ARG A 73 7.44 2.89 20.66
C ARG A 73 7.54 2.20 22.03
N GLY A 74 8.70 1.60 22.33
CA GLY A 74 9.01 1.00 23.62
C GLY A 74 10.33 1.57 24.15
N PRO A 75 10.45 1.83 25.47
CA PRO A 75 11.71 2.27 26.06
C PRO A 75 12.71 1.10 25.96
N GLY A 76 13.77 1.28 25.15
CA GLY A 76 14.77 0.23 24.91
C GLY A 76 15.10 -0.07 23.45
N ALA A 77 14.61 0.70 22.47
CA ALA A 77 15.07 0.61 21.08
C ALA A 77 16.48 1.21 20.92
N SER A 78 17.47 0.58 21.55
CA SER A 78 18.88 0.93 21.43
C SER A 78 19.43 0.49 20.08
N ASN A 79 19.88 1.48 19.30
CA ASN A 79 20.89 1.43 18.24
C ASN A 79 21.11 0.10 17.50
N LYS A 80 20.74 0.10 16.20
CA LYS A 80 21.68 -0.07 15.08
C LYS A 80 21.00 0.30 13.74
N PRO A 81 21.57 1.22 12.93
CA PRO A 81 20.97 1.71 11.69
C PRO A 81 21.51 0.97 10.46
N THR A 82 20.65 0.57 9.51
CA THR A 82 21.06 0.43 8.09
C THR A 82 19.83 0.41 7.17
N LEU A 83 19.83 1.34 6.23
CA LEU A 83 18.96 1.52 5.05
C LEU A 83 17.51 1.97 5.29
N LEU A 84 17.24 3.16 4.75
CA LEU A 84 15.95 3.82 4.60
C LEU A 84 15.29 4.23 5.91
N ARG A 85 15.45 5.50 6.28
CA ARG A 85 14.66 6.24 7.27
C ARG A 85 13.23 6.45 6.76
N ALA A 86 12.59 5.41 6.25
CA ALA A 86 11.20 5.44 5.86
C ALA A 86 10.35 5.57 7.14
N TYR A 87 9.86 6.79 7.32
CA TYR A 87 8.81 7.21 8.26
C TYR A 87 9.11 7.13 9.77
N GLY A 88 10.38 6.95 10.17
CA GLY A 88 10.85 6.46 11.48
C GLY A 88 10.36 7.13 12.78
N GLU A 89 9.55 8.19 12.75
CA GLU A 89 8.89 8.76 13.94
C GLU A 89 7.38 9.01 13.78
N ARG A 90 6.85 8.95 12.54
CA ARG A 90 5.49 9.42 12.20
C ARG A 90 4.60 8.35 11.55
N SER A 91 5.11 7.14 11.29
CA SER A 91 4.28 6.04 10.78
C SER A 91 4.68 4.68 11.36
N ASP A 92 3.74 3.72 11.35
CA ASP A 92 3.96 2.34 11.83
C ASP A 92 4.68 1.46 10.80
N PHE A 93 5.03 1.99 9.62
CA PHE A 93 5.60 1.23 8.52
C PHE A 93 6.79 1.93 7.88
N SER A 94 7.79 1.15 7.48
CA SER A 94 8.86 1.56 6.58
C SER A 94 8.61 0.99 5.18
N VAL A 95 8.91 1.79 4.17
CA VAL A 95 8.84 1.46 2.74
C VAL A 95 10.25 1.50 2.16
N ALA A 96 10.62 0.52 1.36
CA ALA A 96 11.83 0.54 0.56
C ALA A 96 11.55 0.22 -0.91
N THR A 97 12.38 0.77 -1.80
CA THR A 97 12.35 0.53 -3.25
C THR A 97 13.36 -0.54 -3.67
N ASP A 98 14.42 -0.77 -2.88
CA ASP A 98 15.43 -1.79 -3.17
C ASP A 98 14.82 -3.20 -3.20
N PRO A 99 14.82 -3.90 -4.35
CA PRO A 99 14.29 -5.26 -4.46
C PRO A 99 15.07 -6.29 -3.64
N ARG A 100 16.30 -5.99 -3.22
CA ARG A 100 17.13 -6.85 -2.36
C ARG A 100 16.72 -6.77 -0.89
N SER A 101 15.89 -5.79 -0.53
CA SER A 101 15.40 -5.66 0.85
C SER A 101 14.67 -6.93 1.29
N PRO A 102 15.00 -7.49 2.47
CA PRO A 102 14.37 -8.70 3.00
C PRO A 102 12.94 -8.46 3.49
N TRP A 103 12.41 -7.24 3.35
CA TRP A 103 11.09 -6.86 3.82
C TRP A 103 9.98 -7.42 2.92
N GLN A 104 8.74 -7.39 3.43
CA GLN A 104 7.61 -8.01 2.75
C GLN A 104 7.32 -7.33 1.41
N HIS A 105 7.05 -8.13 0.37
CA HIS A 105 6.73 -7.59 -0.96
C HIS A 105 5.34 -6.94 -0.94
N ALA A 106 5.26 -5.74 -1.50
CA ALA A 106 4.04 -5.00 -1.73
C ALA A 106 3.97 -4.57 -3.21
N GLU A 107 3.04 -5.15 -3.94
CA GLU A 107 2.83 -4.86 -5.37
C GLU A 107 1.39 -4.43 -5.63
N LEU A 108 1.26 -3.33 -6.37
CA LEU A 108 0.00 -2.85 -6.94
C LEU A 108 0.25 -2.32 -8.35
N GLU A 109 -0.79 -2.31 -9.16
CA GLU A 109 -0.79 -1.77 -10.51
C GLU A 109 -1.69 -0.54 -10.55
N VAL A 110 -1.14 0.61 -10.95
CA VAL A 110 -1.89 1.83 -11.24
C VAL A 110 -2.44 1.70 -12.66
N LEU A 111 -3.74 1.46 -12.78
CA LEU A 111 -4.41 1.24 -14.06
C LEU A 111 -4.71 2.56 -14.77
N SER A 112 -5.03 3.61 -14.02
CA SER A 112 -5.22 4.95 -14.56
C SER A 112 -4.94 6.01 -13.50
N CYS A 113 -4.53 7.21 -13.94
CA CYS A 113 -4.38 8.39 -13.11
C CYS A 113 -4.79 9.61 -13.94
N LYS A 114 -5.94 10.18 -13.66
CA LYS A 114 -6.54 11.30 -14.41
C LYS A 114 -6.65 12.52 -13.52
N LYS A 115 -6.33 13.69 -14.06
CA LYS A 115 -6.58 14.96 -13.36
C LYS A 115 -8.08 15.07 -13.07
N ALA A 116 -8.44 15.23 -11.80
CA ALA A 116 -9.82 15.34 -11.37
C ALA A 116 -10.21 16.82 -11.25
N PHE A 117 -9.57 17.53 -10.32
CA PHE A 117 -9.77 18.98 -10.14
C PHE A 117 -8.58 19.61 -9.40
N THR A 118 -8.40 20.91 -9.60
CA THR A 118 -7.48 21.73 -8.80
C THR A 118 -8.35 22.43 -7.75
N ALA A 119 -8.06 22.23 -6.46
CA ALA A 119 -8.84 22.87 -5.41
C ALA A 119 -8.61 24.39 -5.45
N ARG A 120 -9.69 25.17 -5.29
CA ARG A 120 -9.60 26.64 -5.35
C ARG A 120 -8.71 27.16 -4.22
N GLY A 121 -7.76 28.02 -4.56
CA GLY A 121 -6.84 28.63 -3.59
C GLY A 121 -5.73 27.69 -3.09
N CYS A 122 -5.49 26.55 -3.73
CA CYS A 122 -4.31 25.73 -3.47
C CYS A 122 -3.56 25.39 -4.77
N ASP A 123 -2.25 25.22 -4.65
CA ASP A 123 -1.38 24.80 -5.76
C ASP A 123 -1.47 23.28 -6.01
N THR A 124 -2.25 22.55 -5.22
CA THR A 124 -2.35 21.09 -5.30
C THR A 124 -3.42 20.66 -6.30
N THR A 125 -2.99 19.97 -7.35
CA THR A 125 -3.91 19.31 -8.29
C THR A 125 -4.21 17.89 -7.84
N LEU A 126 -5.49 17.56 -7.71
CA LEU A 126 -5.96 16.24 -7.33
C LEU A 126 -6.18 15.34 -8.55
N HIS A 127 -5.90 14.06 -8.37
CA HIS A 127 -6.00 13.06 -9.41
C HIS A 127 -6.85 11.88 -8.94
N GLU A 128 -7.74 11.43 -9.81
CA GLU A 128 -8.49 10.19 -9.63
C GLU A 128 -7.68 9.04 -10.21
N CYS A 129 -7.48 7.99 -9.41
CA CYS A 129 -6.77 6.80 -9.86
C CYS A 129 -7.61 5.54 -9.69
N GLU A 130 -7.43 4.61 -10.62
CA GLU A 130 -7.84 3.21 -10.47
C GLU A 130 -6.61 2.35 -10.21
N VAL A 131 -6.67 1.52 -9.18
CA VAL A 131 -5.57 0.67 -8.73
C VAL A 131 -6.04 -0.77 -8.60
N ARG A 132 -5.23 -1.70 -9.08
CA ARG A 132 -5.38 -3.13 -8.82
C ARG A 132 -4.31 -3.58 -7.83
N LEU A 133 -4.72 -4.22 -6.76
CA LEU A 133 -3.79 -4.81 -5.81
C LEU A 133 -3.36 -6.19 -6.30
N VAL A 134 -2.04 -6.41 -6.40
CA VAL A 134 -1.44 -7.73 -6.66
C VAL A 134 -1.20 -8.45 -5.33
N THR A 135 -0.75 -7.70 -4.31
CA THR A 135 -0.62 -8.17 -2.93
C THR A 135 -1.59 -7.47 -1.98
N GLY A 136 -1.83 -8.05 -0.81
CA GLY A 136 -2.76 -7.52 0.21
C GLY A 136 -2.10 -7.15 1.54
N ARG A 137 -1.12 -6.24 1.54
CA ARG A 137 -0.47 -5.77 2.78
C ARG A 137 -1.32 -4.72 3.50
N THR A 138 -1.11 -4.58 4.81
CA THR A 138 -1.81 -3.56 5.62
C THR A 138 -1.49 -2.15 5.11
N HIS A 139 -2.52 -1.32 4.92
CA HIS A 139 -2.40 0.06 4.42
C HIS A 139 -1.65 0.20 3.09
N GLN A 140 -1.63 -0.85 2.26
CA GLN A 140 -0.74 -0.93 1.11
C GLN A 140 -0.89 0.26 0.14
N ILE A 141 -2.11 0.52 -0.34
CA ILE A 141 -2.36 1.61 -1.28
C ILE A 141 -1.91 2.94 -0.69
N ARG A 142 -2.35 3.23 0.54
CA ARG A 142 -2.07 4.48 1.26
C ARG A 142 -0.58 4.75 1.37
N LEU A 143 0.17 3.72 1.78
CA LEU A 143 1.60 3.81 2.02
C LEU A 143 2.40 3.92 0.72
N GLN A 144 2.03 3.15 -0.33
CA GLN A 144 2.70 3.25 -1.64
C GLN A 144 2.43 4.61 -2.29
N PHE A 145 1.21 5.14 -2.21
CA PHE A 145 0.87 6.45 -2.77
C PHE A 145 1.59 7.61 -2.03
N ALA A 146 1.68 7.54 -0.70
CA ALA A 146 2.49 8.50 0.06
C ALA A 146 3.99 8.40 -0.29
N ALA A 147 4.52 7.17 -0.44
CA ALA A 147 5.91 6.95 -0.87
C ALA A 147 6.20 7.52 -2.26
N LEU A 148 5.22 7.51 -3.17
CA LEU A 148 5.31 8.11 -4.50
C LEU A 148 5.14 9.63 -4.50
N GLY A 149 5.02 10.27 -3.33
CA GLY A 149 4.79 11.72 -3.23
C GLY A 149 3.36 12.15 -3.54
N ALA A 150 2.43 11.21 -3.73
CA ALA A 150 1.03 11.47 -4.10
C ALA A 150 0.06 10.86 -3.08
N PRO A 151 0.00 11.38 -1.84
CA PRO A 151 -0.75 10.76 -0.75
C PRO A 151 -2.25 10.85 -1.02
N LEU A 152 -3.02 9.93 -0.43
CA LEU A 152 -4.47 9.94 -0.59
C LEU A 152 -5.08 11.18 0.07
N VAL A 153 -6.13 11.71 -0.54
CA VAL A 153 -6.87 12.85 0.01
C VAL A 153 -7.57 12.42 1.30
N GLY A 154 -7.41 13.22 2.35
CA GLY A 154 -7.96 12.95 3.69
C GLY A 154 -7.15 11.94 4.53
N ASP A 155 -6.01 11.46 4.03
CA ASP A 155 -5.16 10.51 4.77
C ASP A 155 -4.26 11.21 5.79
N SER A 156 -4.82 11.54 6.95
CA SER A 156 -4.10 12.20 8.05
C SER A 156 -2.89 11.43 8.57
N ARG A 157 -2.80 10.12 8.28
CA ARG A 157 -1.73 9.25 8.79
C ARG A 157 -0.50 9.30 7.90
N TYR A 158 -0.68 9.28 6.58
CA TYR A 158 0.43 9.16 5.63
C TYR A 158 0.69 10.43 4.83
N GLN A 159 -0.19 11.42 4.87
CA GLN A 159 0.11 12.75 4.32
C GLN A 159 1.35 13.42 4.94
N PRO A 160 1.57 13.42 6.27
CA PRO A 160 2.67 14.18 6.90
C PRO A 160 4.07 13.72 6.53
N VAL A 161 4.13 12.67 5.73
CA VAL A 161 5.32 11.89 5.43
C VAL A 161 5.40 11.51 3.95
N SER A 162 4.54 12.11 3.13
CA SER A 162 4.55 11.98 1.68
C SER A 162 5.89 12.39 1.08
N GLY A 163 6.38 11.62 0.10
CA GLY A 163 7.63 11.90 -0.61
C GLY A 163 8.90 11.73 0.21
N MET A 164 8.81 11.26 1.46
CA MET A 164 9.96 11.07 2.36
C MET A 164 10.60 9.68 2.21
N LEU A 165 10.94 9.27 0.99
CA LEU A 165 11.84 8.13 0.77
C LEU A 165 13.29 8.61 0.91
N ASP A 166 14.19 7.82 1.51
CA ASP A 166 15.62 8.18 1.51
C ASP A 166 16.12 8.18 0.05
N GLU A 167 16.60 9.36 -0.36
CA GLU A 167 17.60 9.67 -1.40
C GLU A 167 17.99 8.49 -2.32
N GLY A 168 17.28 8.41 -3.44
CA GLY A 168 17.67 7.72 -4.67
C GLY A 168 16.65 8.11 -5.75
N PRO A 169 17.06 8.42 -7.00
CA PRO A 169 16.13 8.95 -7.99
C PRO A 169 14.92 8.03 -8.11
N HIS A 170 13.72 8.61 -8.02
CA HIS A 170 12.47 7.98 -8.41
C HIS A 170 12.48 7.74 -9.92
N THR A 171 13.33 6.84 -10.40
CA THR A 171 13.18 6.28 -11.73
C THR A 171 12.17 5.14 -11.61
N PRO A 172 11.01 5.23 -12.27
CA PRO A 172 10.26 4.04 -12.61
C PRO A 172 11.26 3.12 -13.30
N TRP A 173 11.40 1.88 -12.81
CA TRP A 173 12.19 0.90 -13.53
C TRP A 173 11.59 0.77 -14.92
N LYS A 174 12.24 1.39 -15.91
CA LYS A 174 11.88 1.21 -17.31
C LYS A 174 12.13 -0.25 -17.62
N THR A 175 11.07 -0.97 -17.94
CA THR A 175 11.16 -2.28 -18.56
C THR A 175 11.95 -2.12 -19.87
N GLY A 176 13.24 -2.44 -19.89
CA GLY A 176 13.97 -2.48 -21.16
C GLY A 176 15.50 -2.37 -21.19
N GLU A 177 16.23 -1.99 -20.14
CA GLU A 177 17.69 -1.79 -20.28
C GLU A 177 18.51 -2.77 -19.43
N GLY A 178 19.35 -3.52 -20.14
CA GLY A 178 20.19 -4.60 -19.64
C GLY A 178 21.35 -4.11 -18.78
N TRP A 179 21.73 -4.97 -17.85
CA TRP A 179 22.91 -4.89 -17.00
C TRP A 179 24.20 -5.08 -17.81
N PHE A 180 24.82 -4.04 -18.39
CA PHE A 180 26.25 -4.08 -18.73
C PHE A 180 26.87 -2.68 -18.74
N GLY A 181 28.04 -2.54 -18.11
CA GLY A 181 28.87 -1.34 -18.02
C GLY A 181 29.37 -1.14 -16.59
N GLU A 182 30.37 -1.90 -16.14
CA GLU A 182 31.80 -1.51 -16.14
C GLU A 182 32.05 -0.29 -15.23
N ASP A 183 32.42 -0.58 -13.98
CA ASP A 183 33.04 0.39 -13.07
C ASP A 183 34.49 0.67 -13.51
N PRO A 184 34.97 1.92 -13.45
CA PRO A 184 36.38 2.27 -13.70
C PRO A 184 37.33 1.80 -12.60
#